data_AF-A0A0F3NAB2-F1
#
_entry.id   AF-A0A0F3NAB2-F1
#
_cell.length_a   1.000
_cell.length_b   1.000
_cell.length_c   1.000
_cell.angle_alpha   90.00
_cell.angle_beta   90.00
_cell.angle_gamma   90.00
#
_symmetry.space_group_name_H-M   'P 1'
#
loop_
_entity.id
_entity.type
_entity.pdbx_description
1 polymer ?
#
loop_
_entity_poly.entity_id
_entity_poly.type
_entity_poly.pdbx_seq_one_letter_code
_entity_poly.pdbx_strand_id
1 'polypeptide(L)'
;MAHIGSFVPAEHAHIGVIDKIFSRVGASDNIALGHSTFMVEMVETAAILNQATSKSLVILDEIGRGTAINDGLSIALAAIEHIHDVTKSRAICATHYHELPKLSSHFVYM
;
A
#
# COMPACT_ATOMS: atom_id res chain seq x y z
N MET A 1 -5.50 12.17 14.34
CA MET A 1 -6.60 12.94 14.98
C MET A 1 -7.35 12.07 15.99
N ALA A 2 -8.04 11.01 15.58
CA ALA A 2 -8.76 10.13 16.52
C ALA A 2 -7.87 9.57 17.65
N HIS A 3 -6.71 8.99 17.33
CA HIS A 3 -5.82 8.37 18.34
C HIS A 3 -5.06 9.38 19.21
N ILE A 4 -5.12 10.68 18.92
CA ILE A 4 -4.57 11.74 19.79
C ILE A 4 -5.67 12.40 20.66
N GLY A 5 -6.90 11.85 20.65
CA GLY A 5 -8.02 12.37 21.44
C GLY A 5 -8.69 13.62 20.86
N SER A 6 -8.46 13.94 19.58
CA SER A 6 -9.07 15.08 18.90
C SER A 6 -10.31 14.68 18.11
N PHE A 7 -11.22 15.64 17.88
CA PHE A 7 -12.31 15.47 16.93
C PHE A 7 -11.78 15.10 15.55
N VAL A 8 -12.59 14.38 14.78
CA VAL A 8 -12.29 14.04 13.38
C VAL A 8 -13.28 14.73 12.46
N PRO A 9 -12.88 15.12 11.23
CA PRO A 9 -13.76 15.81 10.28
C PRO A 9 -14.74 14.83 9.62
N ALA A 10 -15.74 14.38 10.38
CA ALA A 10 -16.82 13.51 9.92
C ALA A 10 -18.06 13.73 10.81
N GLU A 11 -19.26 13.49 10.27
CA GLU A 11 -20.49 13.49 11.08
C GLU A 11 -20.46 12.36 12.13
N HIS A 12 -19.95 11.19 11.74
CA HIS A 12 -19.71 10.05 12.61
C HIS A 12 -18.51 9.25 12.11
N ALA A 13 -17.67 8.73 13.02
CA ALA A 13 -16.53 7.89 12.67
C ALA A 13 -16.28 6.81 13.73
N HIS A 14 -16.17 5.55 13.28
CA HIS A 14 -15.69 4.44 14.10
C HIS A 14 -14.29 4.02 13.62
N ILE A 15 -13.27 4.34 14.42
CA ILE A 15 -11.87 4.11 14.06
C ILE A 15 -11.26 3.13 15.07
N GLY A 16 -10.97 1.92 14.61
CA GLY A 16 -10.28 0.92 15.42
C GLY A 16 -8.84 1.33 15.75
N VAL A 17 -8.22 0.63 16.71
CA VAL A 17 -6.80 0.85 17.02
C VAL A 17 -5.94 0.47 15.82
N ILE A 18 -4.98 1.33 15.50
CA ILE A 18 -3.96 1.11 14.47
C ILE A 18 -2.62 1.15 15.17
N ASP A 19 -1.77 0.15 14.95
CA ASP A 19 -0.43 0.10 15.57
C ASP A 19 0.59 0.92 14.78
N LYS A 20 0.52 0.83 13.44
CA LYS A 20 1.40 1.51 12.49
C LYS A 20 0.62 1.97 11.27
N ILE A 21 0.95 3.17 10.77
CA ILE A 21 0.44 3.67 9.50
C ILE A 21 1.62 3.66 8.51
N PHE A 22 1.48 2.89 7.45
CA PHE A 22 2.41 2.86 6.33
C PHE A 22 1.81 3.64 5.17
N SER A 23 2.64 4.46 4.53
CA SER A 23 2.22 5.24 3.37
C SER A 23 3.33 5.24 2.34
N ARG A 24 3.06 4.64 1.19
CA ARG A 24 3.77 4.91 -0.05
C ARG A 24 2.84 5.73 -0.92
N VAL A 25 2.98 7.04 -0.84
CA VAL A 25 2.32 8.01 -1.73
C VAL A 25 3.42 8.73 -2.47
N GLY A 26 3.26 8.93 -3.78
CA GLY A 26 4.29 9.51 -4.65
C GLY A 26 4.66 10.95 -4.25
N ALA A 27 5.52 11.12 -3.26
CA ALA A 27 6.09 12.40 -2.89
C ALA A 27 7.35 12.62 -3.74
N SER A 28 7.19 13.42 -4.81
CA SER A 28 8.22 14.08 -5.63
C SER A 28 9.64 13.50 -5.55
N ASP A 29 10.09 12.90 -6.65
CA ASP A 29 11.41 12.29 -6.86
C ASP A 29 12.52 12.95 -6.03
N ASN A 30 12.99 12.25 -4.99
CA ASN A 30 14.26 12.61 -4.38
C ASN A 30 15.38 12.04 -5.25
N ILE A 31 15.70 12.75 -6.33
CA ILE A 31 16.80 12.46 -7.29
C ILE A 31 18.18 12.45 -6.58
N ALA A 32 18.25 12.73 -5.27
CA ALA A 32 19.42 13.19 -4.55
C ALA A 32 20.49 12.13 -4.18
N LEU A 33 20.43 10.88 -4.65
CA LEU A 33 21.46 9.87 -4.28
C LEU A 33 21.92 8.93 -5.40
N GLY A 34 21.49 9.13 -6.65
CA GLY A 34 21.92 8.28 -7.78
C GLY A 34 21.32 6.86 -7.82
N HIS A 35 20.31 6.58 -6.99
CA HIS A 35 19.55 5.33 -7.03
C HIS A 35 18.37 5.43 -8.01
N SER A 36 18.01 4.32 -8.66
CA SER A 36 16.80 4.25 -9.49
C SER A 36 15.55 4.50 -8.65
N THR A 37 14.65 5.38 -9.13
CA THR A 37 13.35 5.64 -8.50
C THR A 37 12.58 4.33 -8.25
N PHE A 38 12.66 3.39 -9.18
CA PHE A 38 12.04 2.08 -9.04
C PHE A 38 12.65 1.27 -7.88
N MET A 39 13.98 1.31 -7.72
CA MET A 39 14.66 0.61 -6.63
C MET A 39 14.23 1.17 -5.26
N VAL A 40 14.16 2.50 -5.14
CA VAL A 40 13.69 3.16 -3.90
C VAL A 40 12.25 2.75 -3.59
N GLU A 41 11.38 2.77 -4.59
CA GLU A 41 9.98 2.31 -4.45
C GLU A 41 9.89 0.86 -3.98
N MET A 42 10.74 -0.03 -4.50
CA MET A 42 10.77 -1.44 -4.10
C MET A 42 11.31 -1.62 -2.67
N VAL A 43 12.29 -0.84 -2.25
CA VAL A 43 12.79 -0.86 -0.87
C VAL A 43 11.74 -0.38 0.12
N GLU A 44 11.03 0.70 -0.20
CA GLU A 44 9.90 1.19 0.60
C GLU A 44 8.78 0.13 0.69
N THR A 45 8.41 -0.46 -0.46
CA THR A 45 7.41 -1.54 -0.51
C THR A 45 7.85 -2.73 0.34
N ALA A 46 9.10 -3.18 0.23
CA ALA A 46 9.63 -4.25 1.05
C ALA A 46 9.61 -3.92 2.54
N ALA A 47 9.91 -2.67 2.92
CA ALA A 47 9.85 -2.23 4.31
C ALA A 47 8.42 -2.30 4.88
N ILE A 48 7.42 -1.93 4.07
CA ILE A 48 5.99 -2.06 4.42
C ILE A 48 5.63 -3.53 4.62
N LEU A 49 5.91 -4.39 3.63
CA LEU A 49 5.53 -5.81 3.68
C LEU A 49 6.16 -6.54 4.88
N ASN A 50 7.42 -6.24 5.21
CA ASN A 50 8.13 -6.89 6.32
C ASN A 50 7.71 -6.40 7.70
N GLN A 51 7.17 -5.18 7.83
CA GLN A 51 6.91 -4.56 9.13
C GLN A 51 5.43 -4.39 9.44
N ALA A 52 4.55 -4.46 8.43
CA ALA A 52 3.12 -4.36 8.64
C ALA A 52 2.61 -5.53 9.49
N THR A 53 1.60 -5.25 10.31
CA THR A 53 0.90 -6.25 11.11
C THR A 53 -0.58 -6.23 10.75
N SER A 54 -1.35 -7.19 11.26
CA SER A 54 -2.80 -7.22 11.06
C SER A 54 -3.55 -6.01 11.64
N LYS A 55 -2.92 -5.22 12.52
CA LYS A 55 -3.48 -3.97 13.05
C LYS A 55 -3.03 -2.73 12.30
N SER A 56 -2.12 -2.88 11.35
CA SER A 56 -1.58 -1.76 10.58
C SER A 56 -2.59 -1.24 9.56
N LEU A 57 -2.42 0.02 9.18
CA LEU A 57 -3.09 0.63 8.04
C LEU A 57 -2.04 0.90 6.96
N VAL A 58 -2.22 0.34 5.77
CA VAL A 58 -1.31 0.47 4.64
C VAL A 58 -1.96 1.30 3.53
N ILE A 59 -1.27 2.34 3.07
CA ILE A 59 -1.69 3.18 1.94
C ILE A 59 -0.65 3.05 0.84
N LEU A 60 -1.07 2.54 -0.32
CA LEU A 60 -0.22 2.32 -1.48
C LEU A 60 -0.72 3.13 -2.66
N ASP A 61 0.20 3.74 -3.40
CA ASP A 61 -0.07 4.57 -4.56
C ASP A 61 0.87 4.19 -5.71
N GLU A 62 0.30 3.80 -6.84
CA GLU A 62 0.99 3.52 -8.11
C GLU A 62 2.22 2.59 -8.02
N ILE A 63 2.16 1.53 -7.21
CA ILE A 63 3.23 0.52 -7.16
C ILE A 63 3.44 -0.09 -8.55
N GLY A 64 4.70 -0.23 -8.95
CA GLY A 64 5.10 -0.92 -10.18
C GLY A 64 5.25 0.00 -11.39
N ARG A 65 5.03 1.31 -11.26
CA ARG A 65 5.08 2.27 -12.39
C ARG A 65 6.45 2.37 -13.06
N GLY A 66 7.53 2.14 -12.32
CA GLY A 66 8.91 2.34 -12.78
C GLY A 66 9.53 1.20 -13.59
N THR A 67 8.75 0.19 -14.00
CA THR A 67 9.23 -0.99 -14.74
C THR A 67 8.30 -1.34 -15.91
N ALA A 68 8.59 -2.43 -16.63
CA ALA A 68 7.74 -2.93 -17.70
C ALA A 68 6.31 -3.21 -17.18
N ILE A 69 5.30 -2.93 -17.99
CA ILE A 69 3.88 -2.99 -17.58
C ILE A 69 3.51 -4.32 -16.92
N ASN A 70 3.92 -5.44 -17.52
CA ASN A 70 3.62 -6.78 -17.00
C ASN A 70 4.35 -7.07 -15.68
N ASP A 71 5.60 -6.61 -15.55
CA ASP A 71 6.39 -6.78 -14.32
C ASP A 71 5.80 -5.93 -13.19
N GLY A 72 5.44 -4.68 -13.50
CA GLY A 72 4.82 -3.76 -12.55
C GLY A 72 3.45 -4.25 -12.07
N LEU A 73 2.61 -4.77 -12.98
CA LEU A 73 1.35 -5.41 -12.64
C LEU A 73 1.57 -6.62 -11.72
N SER A 74 2.54 -7.48 -12.04
CA SER A 74 2.85 -8.68 -11.26
C SER A 74 3.32 -8.35 -9.85
N ILE A 75 4.19 -7.34 -9.72
CA ILE A 75 4.68 -6.86 -8.42
C ILE A 75 3.53 -6.25 -7.60
N ALA A 76 2.71 -5.41 -8.22
CA ALA A 76 1.60 -4.77 -7.53
C ALA A 76 0.58 -5.80 -7.04
N LEU A 77 0.27 -6.81 -7.86
CA LEU A 77 -0.61 -7.91 -7.48
C LEU A 77 -0.03 -8.71 -6.31
N ALA A 78 1.23 -9.15 -6.41
CA ALA A 78 1.87 -9.94 -5.36
C ALA A 78 1.98 -9.18 -4.03
N ALA A 79 2.21 -7.87 -4.07
CA ALA A 79 2.23 -7.03 -2.87
C ALA A 79 0.85 -6.94 -2.21
N ILE A 80 -0.21 -6.74 -3.01
CA ILE A 80 -1.60 -6.70 -2.52
C ILE A 80 -2.01 -8.05 -1.94
N GLU A 81 -1.68 -9.16 -2.63
CA GLU A 81 -1.89 -10.53 -2.16
C GLU A 81 -1.22 -10.78 -0.81
N HIS A 82 0.05 -10.40 -0.68
CA HIS A 82 0.77 -10.55 0.59
C HIS A 82 0.11 -9.78 1.73
N ILE A 83 -0.30 -8.53 1.46
CA ILE A 83 -0.99 -7.69 2.45
C ILE A 83 -2.33 -8.29 2.87
N HIS A 84 -3.07 -8.87 1.93
CA HIS A 84 -4.37 -9.48 2.16
C HIS A 84 -4.26 -10.82 2.89
N ASP A 85 -3.45 -11.76 2.38
CA ASP A 85 -3.44 -13.15 2.82
C ASP A 85 -2.48 -13.40 3.99
N VAL A 86 -1.32 -12.75 3.98
CA VAL A 86 -0.24 -12.98 4.96
C VAL A 86 -0.33 -11.97 6.10
N THR A 87 -0.23 -10.68 5.80
CA THR A 87 -0.24 -9.63 6.82
C THR A 87 -1.63 -9.44 7.42
N LYS A 88 -2.68 -9.61 6.59
CA LYS A 88 -4.09 -9.38 6.94
C LYS A 88 -4.33 -7.98 7.50
N SER A 89 -3.63 -6.99 6.93
CA SER A 89 -3.74 -5.59 7.34
C SER A 89 -4.81 -4.86 6.53
N ARG A 90 -5.33 -3.76 7.08
CA ARG A 90 -6.23 -2.89 6.32
C ARG A 90 -5.41 -2.12 5.28
N ALA A 91 -5.84 -2.13 4.03
CA ALA A 91 -5.11 -1.49 2.95
C ALA A 91 -6.00 -0.64 2.04
N ILE A 92 -5.46 0.47 1.56
CA ILE A 92 -6.02 1.29 0.49
C ILE A 92 -4.96 1.36 -0.60
N CYS A 93 -5.32 0.98 -1.83
CA CYS A 93 -4.42 0.97 -2.96
C CYS A 93 -4.99 1.82 -4.10
N ALA A 94 -4.21 2.80 -4.56
CA ALA A 94 -4.45 3.54 -5.78
C ALA A 94 -3.55 2.99 -6.90
N THR A 95 -4.12 2.74 -8.08
CA THR A 95 -3.39 2.15 -9.20
C THR A 95 -3.98 2.57 -10.54
N HIS A 96 -3.12 2.65 -11.55
CA HIS A 96 -3.52 2.80 -12.95
C HIS A 96 -3.73 1.45 -13.66
N TYR A 97 -3.38 0.33 -13.04
CA TYR A 97 -3.61 -1.00 -13.62
C TYR A 97 -5.09 -1.36 -13.52
N HIS A 98 -5.81 -1.25 -14.64
CA HIS A 98 -7.22 -1.61 -14.73
C HIS A 98 -7.47 -3.12 -14.57
N GLU A 99 -6.42 -3.93 -14.74
CA GLU A 99 -6.42 -5.38 -14.57
C GLU A 99 -6.47 -5.77 -13.08
N LEU A 100 -5.87 -5.00 -12.18
CA LEU A 100 -5.78 -5.33 -10.75
C LEU A 100 -7.15 -5.53 -10.08
N PRO A 101 -8.12 -4.61 -10.22
CA PRO A 101 -9.45 -4.82 -9.63
C PRO A 101 -10.13 -6.09 -10.15
N LYS A 102 -9.92 -6.46 -11.42
CA LYS A 102 -10.49 -7.68 -12.01
C LYS A 102 -9.84 -8.94 -11.47
N LEU A 103 -8.56 -8.87 -11.11
CA LEU A 103 -7.84 -9.98 -10.50
C LEU A 103 -8.19 -10.09 -9.00
N SER A 104 -8.49 -8.97 -8.33
CA SER A 104 -8.87 -8.97 -6.92
C SER A 104 -10.20 -9.66 -6.59
N SER A 105 -11.07 -9.89 -7.57
CA SER A 105 -12.29 -10.68 -7.33
C SER A 105 -12.00 -12.13 -6.91
N HIS A 106 -10.77 -12.62 -7.14
CA HIS A 106 -10.31 -13.90 -6.62
C HIS A 106 -10.11 -13.92 -5.10
N PHE A 107 -9.84 -12.77 -4.46
CA PHE A 107 -9.63 -12.68 -3.01
C PHE A 107 -10.93 -12.89 -2.21
N VAL A 108 -12.09 -12.69 -2.83
CA VAL A 108 -13.40 -12.85 -2.16
C VAL A 108 -13.82 -14.32 -2.06
N TYR A 109 -13.15 -15.23 -2.77
CA TYR A 109 -13.51 -16.65 -2.87
C TYR A 109 -12.52 -17.62 -2.19
N MET A 110 -11.55 -17.12 -1.42
CA MET A 110 -10.62 -17.92 -0.60
C MET A 110 -10.78 -17.60 0.88
#